data_AF-A0A8T3PE18-F1
#
_entry.id   AF-A0A8T3PE18-F1
#
_cell.length_a   1.000
_cell.length_b   1.000
_cell.length_c   1.000
_cell.angle_alpha   90.00
_cell.angle_beta   90.00
_cell.angle_gamma   90.00
#
_symmetry.space_group_name_H-M   'P 1'
#
loop_
_entity.id
_entity.type
_entity.pdbx_description
1 polymer ?
#
loop_
_entity_poly.entity_id
_entity_poly.type
_entity_poly.pdbx_seq_one_letter_code
_entity_poly.pdbx_strand_id
1 'polypeptide(L)'
;MSIARSRSVVASIAILLAVACTSPVPAASPKASPSAPSSASASASPTPAPSVVPSSSRAGGSLVPSGSPGPSGSPSGSPPLSGSPSPDPTAFIIPSWEPWPAEGPGAPSRVFYKQLGSDPPVVALTIDDGLDPETCRRMFDHLRAERVPATFFPTLVAVHNDRVLWREIAAAGFPIGVHTLTHPDLTTLADVSVKRQLGGSKRRIENILKATLLPVFRPPYGAWDARVIALAGQIGLHTMVLWGPSAGDSGFGSPDPARLAQNAAQGHRGAIVLMHCNSPASADALPLIVEAYRARGYGFVTIP
;
A
#
# COMPACT_ATOMS: atom_id res chain seq x y z
N MET A 1 -28.19 -61.17 -38.10
CA MET A 1 -26.83 -60.97 -38.66
C MET A 1 -25.85 -60.94 -37.50
N SER A 2 -24.81 -61.77 -37.61
CA SER A 2 -23.94 -62.23 -36.54
C SER A 2 -22.67 -61.38 -36.45
N ILE A 3 -22.23 -61.09 -35.21
CA ILE A 3 -20.86 -61.03 -34.67
C ILE A 3 -19.79 -60.25 -35.47
N ALA A 4 -19.19 -59.23 -34.85
CA ALA A 4 -17.80 -59.30 -34.35
C ALA A 4 -17.29 -57.96 -33.79
N ARG A 5 -16.76 -58.04 -32.57
CA ARG A 5 -15.91 -57.03 -31.92
C ARG A 5 -14.57 -56.94 -32.63
N SER A 6 -13.95 -55.75 -32.64
CA SER A 6 -12.49 -55.65 -32.58
C SER A 6 -12.06 -54.60 -31.57
N ARG A 7 -11.13 -55.00 -30.71
CA ARG A 7 -10.45 -54.22 -29.67
C ARG A 7 -9.05 -53.84 -30.17
N SER A 8 -8.46 -52.87 -29.46
CA SER A 8 -7.03 -52.51 -29.42
C SER A 8 -6.62 -51.53 -30.52
N VAL A 9 -5.82 -50.49 -30.28
CA VAL A 9 -4.56 -50.43 -29.53
C VAL A 9 -4.33 -49.01 -28.96
N VAL A 10 -3.82 -48.97 -27.72
CA VAL A 10 -3.20 -47.80 -27.08
C VAL A 10 -1.81 -47.56 -27.69
N ALA A 11 -1.48 -46.33 -28.07
CA ALA A 11 -0.10 -45.92 -28.29
C ALA A 11 0.13 -44.50 -27.76
N SER A 12 0.69 -44.43 -26.56
CA SER A 12 1.35 -43.25 -26.00
C SER A 12 2.61 -42.95 -26.82
N ILE A 13 2.80 -41.71 -27.24
CA ILE A 13 4.10 -41.22 -27.72
C ILE A 13 4.44 -39.96 -26.92
N ALA A 14 5.31 -40.15 -25.93
CA ALA A 14 6.13 -39.10 -25.36
C ALA A 14 7.37 -38.95 -26.27
N ILE A 15 7.62 -37.75 -26.78
CA ILE A 15 8.91 -37.40 -27.39
C ILE A 15 9.52 -36.28 -26.57
N LEU A 16 10.53 -36.70 -25.80
CA LEU A 16 11.55 -35.88 -25.18
C LEU A 16 12.61 -35.58 -26.26
N LEU A 17 12.90 -34.32 -26.54
CA LEU A 17 14.11 -33.94 -27.26
C LEU A 17 14.71 -32.70 -26.60
N ALA A 18 15.67 -32.97 -25.72
CA ALA A 18 16.61 -31.99 -25.21
C ALA A 18 17.67 -31.72 -26.29
N VAL A 19 17.80 -30.45 -26.68
CA VAL A 19 18.98 -29.97 -27.43
C VAL A 19 19.75 -29.05 -26.49
N ALA A 20 20.90 -29.55 -26.05
CA ALA A 20 21.89 -28.79 -25.30
C ALA A 20 22.74 -27.98 -26.30
N CYS A 21 22.61 -26.65 -26.26
CA CYS A 21 23.61 -25.74 -26.82
C CYS A 21 24.37 -25.11 -25.66
N THR A 22 25.60 -25.56 -25.45
CA THR A 22 26.57 -24.95 -24.56
C THR A 22 27.28 -23.80 -25.28
N SER A 23 27.32 -22.63 -24.65
CA SER A 23 28.23 -21.55 -25.02
C SER A 23 28.81 -20.96 -23.72
N PRO A 24 30.12 -20.68 -23.66
CA PRO A 24 30.78 -20.28 -22.42
C PRO A 24 30.54 -18.80 -22.11
N VAL A 25 30.15 -18.51 -20.86
CA VAL A 25 30.05 -17.16 -20.28
C VAL A 25 31.42 -16.80 -19.66
N PRO A 26 31.99 -15.60 -19.92
CA PRO A 26 33.22 -15.17 -19.28
C PRO A 26 32.98 -14.75 -17.81
N ALA A 27 33.90 -15.18 -16.94
CA ALA A 27 33.89 -14.95 -15.51
C ALA A 27 34.09 -13.46 -15.16
N ALA A 28 33.17 -12.89 -14.38
CA ALA A 28 33.32 -11.59 -13.74
C ALA A 28 33.89 -11.77 -12.31
N SER A 29 34.95 -11.03 -12.00
CA SER A 29 35.65 -11.03 -10.71
C SER A 29 34.76 -10.52 -9.56
N PRO A 30 34.85 -11.10 -8.35
CA PRO A 30 34.14 -10.58 -7.19
C PRO A 30 34.87 -9.37 -6.59
N LYS A 31 34.16 -8.24 -6.45
CA LYS A 31 34.58 -7.11 -5.59
C LYS A 31 34.36 -7.49 -4.12
N ALA A 32 35.40 -7.24 -3.32
CA ALA A 32 35.48 -7.53 -1.91
C ALA A 32 34.39 -6.82 -1.08
N SER A 33 33.83 -7.55 -0.12
CA SER A 33 33.04 -7.01 1.01
C SER A 33 33.99 -6.65 2.16
N PRO A 34 33.80 -5.52 2.87
CA PRO A 34 34.55 -5.24 4.09
C PRO A 34 33.99 -6.00 5.30
N SER A 35 34.92 -6.59 6.04
CA SER A 35 34.78 -7.44 7.21
C SER A 35 34.11 -6.75 8.41
N ALA A 36 33.24 -7.48 9.11
CA ALA A 36 32.84 -7.19 10.49
C ALA A 36 33.73 -7.99 11.46
N PRO A 37 34.10 -7.46 12.65
CA PRO A 37 34.69 -8.26 13.71
C PRO A 37 33.63 -8.86 14.65
N SER A 38 33.61 -10.19 14.74
CA SER A 38 33.22 -11.00 15.91
C SER A 38 34.28 -10.79 17.02
N SER A 39 34.10 -10.97 18.33
CA SER A 39 33.07 -11.53 19.22
C SER A 39 33.62 -11.34 20.65
N ALA A 40 32.76 -11.18 21.66
CA ALA A 40 33.08 -11.66 23.01
C ALA A 40 31.80 -12.02 23.76
N SER A 41 31.78 -13.28 24.21
CA SER A 41 30.73 -13.94 24.99
C SER A 41 31.00 -13.77 26.48
N ALA A 42 29.97 -13.56 27.30
CA ALA A 42 29.99 -13.93 28.70
C ALA A 42 28.57 -14.23 29.21
N SER A 43 28.43 -15.44 29.73
CA SER A 43 27.25 -16.07 30.32
C SER A 43 27.04 -15.62 31.76
N ALA A 44 25.79 -15.46 32.21
CA ALA A 44 25.28 -15.90 33.51
C ALA A 44 23.78 -15.55 33.71
N SER A 45 22.98 -16.56 34.07
CA SER A 45 21.73 -16.46 34.87
C SER A 45 22.04 -16.98 36.30
N PRO A 46 21.18 -16.93 37.35
CA PRO A 46 19.75 -16.57 37.41
C PRO A 46 19.31 -15.66 38.61
N THR A 47 17.99 -15.39 38.65
CA THR A 47 17.05 -14.85 39.68
C THR A 47 17.37 -15.06 41.18
N PRO A 48 16.81 -14.28 42.14
CA PRO A 48 15.35 -14.34 42.48
C PRO A 48 14.65 -13.03 42.98
N ALA A 49 13.31 -13.02 42.87
CA ALA A 49 12.36 -12.22 43.68
C ALA A 49 12.06 -12.97 45.00
N PRO A 50 11.43 -12.42 46.08
CA PRO A 50 10.10 -11.77 46.06
C PRO A 50 9.86 -10.65 47.11
N SER A 51 8.71 -9.96 47.06
CA SER A 51 7.74 -9.87 48.18
C SER A 51 6.59 -8.86 47.91
N VAL A 52 5.38 -9.38 48.06
CA VAL A 52 4.04 -8.76 48.19
C VAL A 52 3.94 -8.25 49.66
N VAL A 53 3.15 -7.25 50.10
CA VAL A 53 1.68 -7.17 50.35
C VAL A 53 1.30 -5.80 51.00
N PRO A 54 -0.01 -5.46 51.10
CA PRO A 54 -0.56 -4.09 51.10
C PRO A 54 -1.25 -3.65 52.42
N SER A 55 -1.84 -2.45 52.43
CA SER A 55 -2.93 -1.98 53.33
C SER A 55 -3.48 -0.65 52.78
N SER A 56 -4.73 -0.18 52.91
CA SER A 56 -6.08 -0.70 53.22
C SER A 56 -7.01 0.51 53.44
N SER A 57 -8.23 0.46 52.89
CA SER A 57 -9.48 1.09 53.41
C SER A 57 -9.59 2.65 53.38
N ARG A 58 -10.75 3.31 53.29
CA ARG A 58 -12.16 2.91 53.48
C ARG A 58 -13.10 3.99 52.88
N ALA A 59 -14.30 3.54 52.52
CA ALA A 59 -15.43 4.33 52.04
C ALA A 59 -16.33 4.91 53.16
N GLY A 60 -17.17 5.88 52.78
CA GLY A 60 -18.43 6.33 53.42
C GLY A 60 -19.00 7.48 52.57
N GLY A 61 -20.16 7.38 51.90
CA GLY A 61 -21.52 7.43 52.45
C GLY A 61 -21.87 8.89 52.84
N SER A 62 -22.97 9.54 52.47
CA SER A 62 -24.30 9.11 52.02
C SER A 62 -25.19 10.37 51.74
N LEU A 63 -26.34 10.12 51.11
CA LEU A 63 -27.63 10.87 51.15
C LEU A 63 -27.95 12.03 50.19
N VAL A 64 -28.99 11.74 49.41
CA VAL A 64 -29.97 12.59 48.70
C VAL A 64 -30.92 13.29 49.71
N PRO A 65 -31.68 14.33 49.33
CA PRO A 65 -33.09 14.06 49.01
C PRO A 65 -33.73 14.92 47.88
N SER A 66 -34.85 14.39 47.39
CA SER A 66 -35.77 14.87 46.34
C SER A 66 -36.53 16.16 46.63
N GLY A 67 -36.99 16.83 45.56
CA GLY A 67 -38.12 17.77 45.56
C GLY A 67 -38.57 18.14 44.13
N SER A 68 -39.85 17.94 43.82
CA SER A 68 -40.60 18.31 42.58
C SER A 68 -41.71 19.33 42.96
N PRO A 69 -42.61 19.86 42.08
CA PRO A 69 -42.55 20.28 40.66
C PRO A 69 -43.22 21.68 40.33
N GLY A 70 -42.95 22.22 39.12
CA GLY A 70 -43.85 23.05 38.26
C GLY A 70 -43.91 24.60 38.45
N PRO A 71 -44.51 25.41 37.53
CA PRO A 71 -45.04 25.12 36.18
C PRO A 71 -44.72 26.15 35.03
N SER A 72 -45.05 25.74 33.80
CA SER A 72 -45.59 26.50 32.62
C SER A 72 -44.89 27.75 32.03
N GLY A 73 -44.48 27.63 30.76
CA GLY A 73 -44.22 28.73 29.81
C GLY A 73 -44.21 28.23 28.36
N SER A 74 -45.03 28.84 27.50
CA SER A 74 -45.48 28.46 26.14
C SER A 74 -44.41 28.30 25.04
N PRO A 75 -44.73 27.65 23.89
CA PRO A 75 -43.78 27.32 22.83
C PRO A 75 -43.65 28.43 21.80
N SER A 76 -42.41 28.78 21.43
CA SER A 76 -42.10 29.50 20.20
C SER A 76 -41.35 28.55 19.28
N GLY A 77 -42.01 28.12 18.20
CA GLY A 77 -41.46 27.19 17.22
C GLY A 77 -40.50 27.90 16.28
N SER A 78 -39.21 27.55 16.38
CA SER A 78 -38.26 27.67 15.28
C SER A 78 -38.14 26.31 14.59
N PRO A 79 -38.11 26.23 13.25
CA PRO A 79 -37.90 24.96 12.57
C PRO A 79 -36.48 24.46 12.91
N PRO A 80 -36.25 23.13 13.05
CA PRO A 80 -34.90 22.64 13.23
C PRO A 80 -34.09 22.98 11.98
N LEU A 81 -32.99 23.71 12.18
CA LEU A 81 -31.95 23.84 11.18
C LEU A 81 -31.54 22.43 10.77
N SER A 82 -31.78 22.13 9.49
CA SER A 82 -31.34 20.92 8.81
C SER A 82 -29.89 20.66 9.20
N GLY A 83 -29.66 19.63 10.03
CA GLY A 83 -28.33 19.21 10.40
C GLY A 83 -27.55 18.90 9.12
N SER A 84 -26.41 19.56 8.94
CA SER A 84 -25.42 19.08 7.99
C SER A 84 -25.16 17.60 8.27
N PRO A 85 -25.11 16.73 7.25
CA PRO A 85 -24.77 15.34 7.47
C PRO A 85 -23.44 15.26 8.20
N SER A 86 -23.41 14.48 9.29
CA SER A 86 -22.17 14.13 9.99
C SER A 86 -21.18 13.59 8.95
N PRO A 87 -19.90 14.01 8.95
CA PRO A 87 -18.93 13.48 8.02
C PRO A 87 -18.86 11.95 8.17
N ASP A 88 -18.78 11.25 7.04
CA ASP A 88 -18.61 9.80 7.01
C ASP A 88 -17.34 9.44 7.80
N PRO A 89 -17.42 8.62 8.86
CA PRO A 89 -16.26 8.22 9.66
C PRO A 89 -15.23 7.38 8.88
N THR A 90 -15.50 7.05 7.61
CA THR A 90 -14.57 6.41 6.68
C THR A 90 -13.83 7.38 5.76
N ALA A 91 -14.17 8.67 5.78
CA ALA A 91 -13.47 9.67 4.97
C ALA A 91 -12.04 9.86 5.51
N PHE A 92 -11.06 9.29 4.80
CA PHE A 92 -9.65 9.50 5.09
C PHE A 92 -9.32 11.00 5.02
N ILE A 93 -8.56 11.50 6.01
CA ILE A 93 -8.05 12.87 5.97
C ILE A 93 -7.15 12.98 4.74
N ILE A 94 -7.58 13.79 3.77
CA ILE A 94 -6.75 14.25 2.65
C ILE A 94 -6.15 15.59 3.11
N PRO A 95 -4.87 15.65 3.51
CA PRO A 95 -4.27 16.92 3.87
C PRO A 95 -4.26 17.88 2.68
N SER A 96 -4.37 19.18 2.95
CA SER A 96 -4.13 20.22 1.95
C SER A 96 -2.63 20.24 1.61
N TRP A 97 -2.29 20.13 0.34
CA TRP A 97 -0.90 20.03 -0.14
C TRP A 97 -0.62 21.06 -1.23
N GLU A 98 0.51 21.76 -1.12
CA GLU A 98 0.99 22.65 -2.18
C GLU A 98 1.83 21.85 -3.21
N PRO A 99 1.50 21.90 -4.50
CA PRO A 99 2.36 21.39 -5.56
C PRO A 99 3.71 22.11 -5.55
N TRP A 100 4.82 21.39 -5.77
CA TRP A 100 6.07 22.05 -6.14
C TRP A 100 5.83 22.86 -7.43
N PRO A 101 6.27 24.13 -7.52
CA PRO A 101 6.01 24.96 -8.68
C PRO A 101 6.48 24.24 -9.95
N ALA A 102 5.55 24.07 -10.88
CA ALA A 102 5.88 23.62 -12.22
C ALA A 102 6.86 24.65 -12.82
N GLU A 103 8.04 24.19 -13.25
CA GLU A 103 8.93 24.98 -14.09
C GLU A 103 8.26 25.15 -15.45
N GLY A 104 7.32 26.09 -15.54
CA GLY A 104 6.60 26.46 -16.76
C GLY A 104 5.27 25.75 -17.02
N PRO A 105 4.43 26.31 -17.93
CA PRO A 105 3.15 25.74 -18.29
C PRO A 105 3.33 24.36 -18.96
N GLY A 106 2.84 23.30 -18.30
CA GLY A 106 2.84 21.93 -18.80
C GLY A 106 3.90 20.99 -18.23
N ALA A 107 4.77 21.45 -17.32
CA ALA A 107 5.73 20.59 -16.62
C ALA A 107 5.05 19.84 -15.45
N PRO A 108 5.14 18.50 -15.37
CA PRO A 108 4.60 17.75 -14.23
C PRO A 108 5.36 18.09 -12.95
N SER A 109 4.63 18.30 -11.86
CA SER A 109 5.20 18.49 -10.54
C SER A 109 5.93 17.21 -10.14
N ARG A 110 7.23 17.34 -9.85
CA ARG A 110 8.03 16.27 -9.26
C ARG A 110 7.62 16.16 -7.81
N VAL A 111 7.29 14.95 -7.38
CA VAL A 111 6.97 14.69 -5.99
C VAL A 111 8.11 13.88 -5.37
N PHE A 112 9.04 14.63 -4.76
CA PHE A 112 9.73 14.19 -3.56
C PHE A 112 9.05 14.93 -2.41
N TYR A 113 7.96 14.41 -1.83
CA TYR A 113 7.34 15.13 -0.72
C TYR A 113 8.18 14.97 0.55
N LYS A 114 8.84 16.06 0.94
CA LYS A 114 9.08 16.38 2.35
C LYS A 114 7.82 17.11 2.83
N GLN A 115 6.89 16.41 3.47
CA GLN A 115 5.80 17.09 4.16
C GLN A 115 6.40 17.96 5.27
N LEU A 116 6.38 19.27 5.08
CA LEU A 116 6.80 20.24 6.08
C LEU A 116 5.67 20.37 7.12
N GLY A 117 5.94 19.98 8.37
CA GLY A 117 5.23 20.54 9.52
C GLY A 117 3.92 19.90 10.00
N SER A 118 3.61 18.63 9.74
CA SER A 118 2.48 18.00 10.45
C SER A 118 2.78 17.92 11.96
N ASP A 119 1.80 17.96 12.85
CA ASP A 119 1.97 17.50 14.24
C ASP A 119 0.67 16.77 14.62
N PRO A 120 0.70 15.45 14.88
CA PRO A 120 1.86 14.55 14.92
C PRO A 120 2.57 14.31 13.57
N PRO A 121 3.79 13.72 13.55
CA PRO A 121 4.42 13.26 12.30
C PRO A 121 3.54 12.28 11.54
N VAL A 122 3.63 12.29 10.22
CA VAL A 122 2.88 11.36 9.37
C VAL A 122 3.76 10.69 8.33
N VAL A 123 3.30 9.53 7.84
CA VAL A 123 3.81 8.87 6.64
C VAL A 123 2.66 8.53 5.69
N ALA A 124 2.96 8.45 4.39
CA ALA A 124 2.02 7.97 3.39
C ALA A 124 2.34 6.51 3.04
N LEU A 125 1.43 5.59 3.36
CA LEU A 125 1.59 4.19 3.00
C LEU A 125 1.08 3.96 1.58
N THR A 126 1.85 3.25 0.76
CA THR A 126 1.52 3.02 -0.65
C THR A 126 1.74 1.57 -1.05
N ILE A 127 0.85 1.05 -1.89
CA ILE A 127 0.82 -0.36 -2.26
C ILE A 127 0.78 -0.48 -3.79
N ASP A 128 1.81 -1.08 -4.36
CA ASP A 128 1.96 -1.29 -5.80
C ASP A 128 1.45 -2.66 -6.25
N ASP A 129 1.27 -2.76 -7.57
CA ASP A 129 0.98 -3.97 -8.32
C ASP A 129 -0.37 -4.64 -8.05
N GLY A 130 -0.35 -5.74 -7.30
CA GLY A 130 -1.46 -6.66 -7.09
C GLY A 130 -1.41 -7.93 -7.92
N LEU A 131 -0.24 -8.54 -8.00
CA LEU A 131 -0.06 -9.83 -8.67
C LEU A 131 -0.70 -10.99 -7.89
N ASP A 132 -0.93 -10.83 -6.59
CA ASP A 132 -1.59 -11.82 -5.74
C ASP A 132 -2.87 -11.26 -5.09
N PRO A 133 -4.06 -11.58 -5.64
CA PRO A 133 -5.34 -11.11 -5.11
C PRO A 133 -5.60 -11.48 -3.64
N GLU A 134 -5.11 -12.63 -3.17
CA GLU A 134 -5.31 -13.05 -1.78
C GLU A 134 -4.49 -12.16 -0.83
N THR A 135 -3.23 -11.89 -1.18
CA THR A 135 -2.40 -10.94 -0.45
C THR A 135 -3.01 -9.54 -0.46
N CYS A 136 -3.48 -9.05 -1.62
CA CYS A 136 -4.14 -7.74 -1.70
C CYS A 136 -5.41 -7.68 -0.84
N ARG A 137 -6.22 -8.75 -0.81
CA ARG A 137 -7.38 -8.88 0.07
C ARG A 137 -6.99 -8.74 1.54
N ARG A 138 -5.99 -9.51 1.99
CA ARG A 138 -5.51 -9.50 3.38
C ARG A 138 -5.00 -8.12 3.80
N MET A 139 -4.25 -7.45 2.92
CA MET A 139 -3.78 -6.08 3.16
C MET A 139 -4.95 -5.08 3.24
N PHE A 140 -5.88 -5.12 2.29
CA PHE A 140 -7.06 -4.26 2.29
C PHE A 140 -7.92 -4.44 3.55
N ASP A 141 -8.19 -5.67 3.96
CA ASP A 141 -8.97 -5.96 5.17
C ASP A 141 -8.29 -5.42 6.42
N HIS A 142 -6.96 -5.58 6.53
CA HIS A 142 -6.19 -5.02 7.64
C HIS A 142 -6.25 -3.48 7.66
N LEU A 143 -6.00 -2.82 6.53
CA LEU A 143 -6.05 -1.35 6.44
C LEU A 143 -7.43 -0.80 6.84
N ARG A 144 -8.50 -1.45 6.38
CA ARG A 144 -9.87 -1.08 6.72
C ARG A 144 -10.16 -1.28 8.20
N ALA A 145 -9.79 -2.43 8.77
CA ALA A 145 -10.02 -2.73 10.18
C ALA A 145 -9.27 -1.75 11.11
N GLU A 146 -8.01 -1.45 10.77
CA GLU A 146 -7.14 -0.56 11.54
C GLU A 146 -7.34 0.92 11.22
N ARG A 147 -8.23 1.26 10.28
CA ARG A 147 -8.45 2.63 9.75
C ARG A 147 -7.15 3.32 9.34
N VAL A 148 -6.27 2.57 8.67
CA VAL A 148 -5.01 3.09 8.15
C VAL A 148 -5.22 3.57 6.71
N PRO A 149 -5.16 4.89 6.43
CA PRO A 149 -5.15 5.37 5.05
C PRO A 149 -3.95 4.84 4.28
N ALA A 150 -4.18 4.52 3.01
CA ALA A 150 -3.14 4.13 2.06
C ALA A 150 -3.53 4.53 0.63
N THR A 151 -2.56 4.57 -0.28
CA THR A 151 -2.81 4.78 -1.72
C THR A 151 -2.36 3.57 -2.52
N PHE A 152 -3.22 3.07 -3.40
CA PHE A 152 -2.91 1.92 -4.25
C PHE A 152 -2.49 2.34 -5.66
N PHE A 153 -1.53 1.62 -6.23
CA PHE A 153 -1.05 1.79 -7.61
C PHE A 153 -1.11 0.44 -8.32
N PRO A 154 -2.32 -0.01 -8.74
CA PRO A 154 -2.44 -1.27 -9.43
C PRO A 154 -2.02 -1.20 -10.88
N THR A 155 -1.50 -2.31 -11.40
CA THR A 155 -1.45 -2.54 -12.84
C THR A 155 -2.86 -2.85 -13.36
N LEU A 156 -3.13 -2.61 -14.66
CA LEU A 156 -4.42 -3.06 -15.22
C LEU A 156 -4.59 -4.59 -15.12
N VAL A 157 -3.48 -5.34 -15.24
CA VAL A 157 -3.50 -6.81 -15.09
C VAL A 157 -4.04 -7.21 -13.72
N ALA A 158 -3.54 -6.61 -12.65
CA ALA A 158 -4.02 -6.84 -11.29
C ALA A 158 -5.53 -6.53 -11.15
N VAL A 159 -5.98 -5.40 -11.71
CA VAL A 159 -7.40 -5.03 -11.70
C VAL A 159 -8.27 -6.04 -12.45
N HIS A 160 -7.77 -6.64 -13.52
CA HIS A 160 -8.50 -7.67 -14.24
C HIS A 160 -8.57 -9.00 -13.50
N ASN A 161 -7.52 -9.36 -12.76
CA ASN A 161 -7.46 -10.61 -12.00
C ASN A 161 -8.52 -10.68 -10.90
N ASP A 162 -8.79 -9.55 -10.21
CA ASP A 162 -9.89 -9.48 -9.23
C ASP A 162 -10.63 -8.14 -9.27
N ARG A 163 -11.56 -8.01 -10.21
CA ARG A 163 -12.37 -6.79 -10.36
C ARG A 163 -13.27 -6.52 -9.14
N VAL A 164 -13.61 -7.54 -8.36
CA VAL A 164 -14.50 -7.39 -7.20
C VAL A 164 -13.71 -6.72 -6.08
N LEU A 165 -12.55 -7.25 -5.73
CA LEU A 165 -11.63 -6.65 -4.75
C LEU A 165 -11.33 -5.19 -5.08
N TRP A 166 -10.92 -4.88 -6.30
CA TRP A 166 -10.53 -3.51 -6.64
C TRP A 166 -11.71 -2.53 -6.62
N ARG A 167 -12.93 -2.99 -6.90
CA ARG A 167 -14.15 -2.18 -6.71
C ARG A 167 -14.42 -1.91 -5.25
N GLU A 168 -14.22 -2.89 -4.38
CA GLU A 168 -14.37 -2.72 -2.93
C GLU A 168 -13.32 -1.76 -2.37
N ILE A 169 -12.06 -1.84 -2.83
CA ILE A 169 -11.00 -0.89 -2.47
C ILE A 169 -11.43 0.54 -2.84
N ALA A 170 -11.90 0.75 -4.07
CA ALA A 170 -12.36 2.05 -4.54
C ALA A 170 -13.61 2.54 -3.77
N ALA A 171 -14.58 1.66 -3.55
CA ALA A 171 -15.82 1.98 -2.83
C ALA A 171 -15.58 2.28 -1.34
N ALA A 172 -14.52 1.71 -0.74
CA ALA A 172 -14.07 2.01 0.60
C ALA A 172 -13.28 3.33 0.70
N GLY A 173 -13.13 4.07 -0.40
CA GLY A 173 -12.53 5.40 -0.42
C GLY A 173 -11.00 5.43 -0.45
N PHE A 174 -10.34 4.29 -0.67
CA PHE A 174 -8.88 4.29 -0.85
C PHE A 174 -8.51 4.93 -2.20
N PRO A 175 -7.63 5.95 -2.23
CA PRO A 175 -7.20 6.54 -3.48
C PRO A 175 -6.40 5.56 -4.33
N ILE A 176 -6.62 5.61 -5.65
CA ILE A 176 -5.99 4.71 -6.62
C ILE A 176 -5.29 5.56 -7.70
N GLY A 177 -3.99 5.35 -7.88
CA GLY A 177 -3.16 5.94 -8.93
C GLY A 177 -2.88 4.96 -10.07
N VAL A 178 -2.07 5.39 -11.05
CA VAL A 178 -1.75 4.59 -12.25
C VAL A 178 -0.40 3.89 -12.13
N HIS A 179 -0.37 2.57 -12.35
CA HIS A 179 0.87 1.78 -12.43
C HIS A 179 1.00 1.00 -13.74
N THR A 180 0.67 1.66 -14.86
CA THR A 180 0.73 1.11 -16.23
C THR A 180 -0.25 -0.03 -16.52
N LEU A 181 -0.25 -0.55 -17.75
CA LEU A 181 -1.08 -1.70 -18.11
C LEU A 181 -0.42 -3.00 -17.66
N THR A 182 0.87 -3.18 -18.01
CA THR A 182 1.57 -4.47 -17.96
C THR A 182 2.96 -4.39 -17.30
N HIS A 183 3.23 -3.32 -16.54
CA HIS A 183 4.47 -3.12 -15.79
C HIS A 183 5.79 -3.10 -16.61
N PRO A 184 5.88 -2.46 -17.80
CA PRO A 184 7.16 -2.33 -18.51
C PRO A 184 8.01 -1.17 -17.96
N ASP A 185 9.33 -1.22 -18.18
CA ASP A 185 10.19 -0.04 -18.05
C ASP A 185 9.82 0.98 -19.15
N LEU A 186 9.22 2.10 -18.72
CA LEU A 186 8.72 3.15 -19.62
C LEU A 186 9.84 3.85 -20.41
N THR A 187 11.07 3.87 -19.89
CA THR A 187 12.22 4.52 -20.53
C THR A 187 12.65 3.79 -21.82
N THR A 188 12.37 2.49 -21.90
CA THR A 188 12.70 1.64 -23.06
C THR A 188 11.66 1.72 -24.19
N LEU A 189 10.52 2.36 -23.94
CA LEU A 189 9.38 2.35 -24.86
C LEU A 189 9.35 3.60 -25.74
N ALA A 190 8.86 3.42 -26.97
CA ALA A 190 8.44 4.54 -27.82
C ALA A 190 7.28 5.34 -27.18
N ASP A 191 7.20 6.63 -27.49
CA ASP A 191 6.26 7.58 -26.87
C ASP A 191 4.79 7.15 -26.93
N VAL A 192 4.37 6.59 -28.07
CA VAL A 192 3.01 6.06 -28.24
C VAL A 192 2.73 4.90 -27.27
N SER A 193 3.75 4.09 -26.96
CA SER A 193 3.64 2.99 -26.01
C SER A 193 3.64 3.48 -24.57
N VAL A 194 4.42 4.53 -24.23
CA VAL A 194 4.33 5.18 -22.91
C VAL A 194 2.93 5.74 -22.66
N LYS A 195 2.39 6.53 -23.61
CA LYS A 195 1.03 7.08 -23.51
C LYS A 195 -0.04 5.99 -23.43
N ARG A 196 0.14 4.87 -24.15
CA ARG A 196 -0.75 3.72 -24.08
C ARG A 196 -0.70 3.04 -22.70
N GLN A 197 0.50 2.81 -22.17
CA GLN A 197 0.70 2.19 -20.86
C GLN A 197 0.06 3.02 -19.75
N LEU A 198 0.26 4.33 -19.75
CA LEU A 198 -0.26 5.22 -18.71
C LEU A 198 -1.74 5.57 -18.92
N GLY A 199 -2.05 6.24 -20.04
CA GLY A 199 -3.41 6.76 -20.30
C GLY A 199 -4.41 5.67 -20.63
N GLY A 200 -3.96 4.59 -21.26
CA GLY A 200 -4.79 3.40 -21.47
C GLY A 200 -5.11 2.68 -20.17
N SER A 201 -4.16 2.63 -19.22
CA SER A 201 -4.40 2.05 -17.90
C SER A 201 -5.43 2.86 -17.12
N LYS A 202 -5.21 4.18 -16.98
CA LYS A 202 -6.15 5.10 -16.33
C LYS A 202 -7.58 4.88 -16.79
N ARG A 203 -7.85 5.06 -18.09
CA ARG A 203 -9.22 4.96 -18.65
C ARG A 203 -9.86 3.60 -18.41
N ARG A 204 -9.09 2.52 -18.53
CA ARG A 204 -9.64 1.16 -18.37
C ARG A 204 -9.93 0.83 -16.91
N ILE A 205 -9.05 1.23 -16.00
CA ILE A 205 -9.27 1.04 -14.56
C ILE A 205 -10.49 1.87 -14.12
N GLU A 206 -10.59 3.15 -14.49
CA GLU A 206 -11.77 3.97 -14.16
C GLU A 206 -13.07 3.33 -14.67
N ASN A 207 -13.06 2.78 -15.89
CA ASN A 207 -14.20 2.08 -16.46
C ASN A 207 -14.58 0.80 -15.71
N ILE A 208 -13.61 0.04 -15.19
CA ILE A 208 -13.85 -1.19 -14.43
C ILE A 208 -14.37 -0.85 -13.03
N LEU A 209 -13.74 0.11 -12.36
CA LEU A 209 -14.02 0.48 -10.98
C LEU A 209 -15.25 1.38 -10.83
N LYS A 210 -15.65 2.08 -11.91
CA LYS A 210 -16.68 3.12 -11.88
C LYS A 210 -16.33 4.25 -10.89
N ALA A 211 -15.03 4.54 -10.79
CA ALA A 211 -14.47 5.57 -9.92
C ALA A 211 -13.39 6.33 -10.68
N THR A 212 -13.20 7.61 -10.33
CA THR A 212 -12.12 8.45 -10.87
C THR A 212 -10.81 8.13 -10.15
N LEU A 213 -9.74 7.93 -10.93
CA LEU A 213 -8.40 7.74 -10.37
C LEU A 213 -7.74 9.08 -10.04
N LEU A 214 -6.82 9.06 -9.08
CA LEU A 214 -5.91 10.17 -8.85
C LEU A 214 -5.13 10.47 -10.15
N PRO A 215 -4.88 11.75 -10.49
CA PRO A 215 -4.09 12.16 -11.66
C PRO A 215 -2.58 11.97 -11.43
N VAL A 216 -2.19 10.84 -10.83
CA VAL A 216 -0.83 10.52 -10.43
C VAL A 216 -0.42 9.17 -11.00
N PHE A 217 0.88 8.98 -11.23
CA PHE A 217 1.43 7.70 -11.68
C PHE A 217 2.70 7.34 -10.93
N ARG A 218 2.95 6.03 -10.82
CA ARG A 218 4.22 5.49 -10.37
C ARG A 218 4.84 4.68 -11.51
N PRO A 219 6.06 5.00 -11.97
CA PRO A 219 6.71 4.22 -13.01
C PRO A 219 7.18 2.87 -12.47
N PRO A 220 6.97 1.76 -13.20
CA PRO A 220 7.57 0.47 -12.89
C PRO A 220 9.07 0.59 -12.62
N TYR A 221 9.55 -0.14 -11.62
CA TYR A 221 10.96 -0.14 -11.18
C TYR A 221 11.50 1.21 -10.68
N GLY A 222 10.65 2.25 -10.57
CA GLY A 222 11.10 3.62 -10.37
C GLY A 222 11.85 4.19 -11.58
N ALA A 223 11.72 3.57 -12.76
CA ALA A 223 12.46 3.95 -13.96
C ALA A 223 11.74 5.09 -14.72
N TRP A 224 12.41 6.24 -14.84
CA TRP A 224 11.85 7.40 -15.54
C TRP A 224 12.92 8.22 -16.25
N ASP A 225 12.50 8.97 -17.25
CA ASP A 225 13.26 10.02 -17.91
C ASP A 225 12.38 11.28 -18.08
N ALA A 226 12.95 12.41 -18.50
CA ALA A 226 12.19 13.65 -18.69
C ALA A 226 11.07 13.51 -19.73
N ARG A 227 11.24 12.59 -20.68
CA ARG A 227 10.28 12.31 -21.76
C ARG A 227 9.05 11.56 -21.21
N VAL A 228 9.22 10.54 -20.38
CA VAL A 228 8.13 9.83 -19.70
C VAL A 228 7.30 10.80 -18.87
N ILE A 229 7.95 11.69 -18.12
CA ILE A 229 7.31 12.75 -17.34
C ILE A 229 6.46 13.65 -18.28
N ALA A 230 7.06 14.23 -19.32
CA ALA A 230 6.34 15.10 -20.25
C ALA A 230 5.14 14.41 -20.92
N LEU A 231 5.31 13.15 -21.32
CA LEU A 231 4.24 12.34 -21.94
C LEU A 231 3.10 12.06 -20.96
N ALA A 232 3.40 11.82 -19.68
CA ALA A 232 2.40 11.65 -18.62
C ALA A 232 1.60 12.95 -18.39
N GLY A 233 2.28 14.10 -18.35
CA GLY A 233 1.63 15.40 -18.23
C GLY A 233 0.63 15.69 -19.36
N GLN A 234 0.96 15.32 -20.60
CA GLN A 234 0.09 15.49 -21.77
C GLN A 234 -1.21 14.68 -21.70
N ILE A 235 -1.28 13.65 -20.86
CA ILE A 235 -2.45 12.77 -20.70
C ILE A 235 -3.15 12.95 -19.35
N GLY A 236 -2.86 14.05 -18.64
CA GLY A 236 -3.51 14.40 -17.38
C GLY A 236 -2.95 13.69 -16.16
N LEU A 237 -1.75 13.12 -16.24
CA LEU A 237 -1.01 12.55 -15.11
C LEU A 237 0.10 13.53 -14.74
N HIS A 238 -0.23 14.49 -13.89
CA HIS A 238 0.62 15.65 -13.60
C HIS A 238 1.64 15.40 -12.49
N THR A 239 1.52 14.27 -11.80
CA THR A 239 2.37 13.96 -10.66
C THR A 239 2.96 12.56 -10.81
N MET A 240 4.29 12.49 -10.78
CA MET A 240 5.02 11.23 -10.65
C MET A 240 5.35 10.96 -9.19
N VAL A 241 4.94 9.80 -8.67
CA VAL A 241 5.10 9.42 -7.27
C VAL A 241 6.20 8.36 -7.14
N LEU A 242 7.27 8.72 -6.43
CA LEU A 242 8.29 7.77 -5.96
C LEU A 242 8.13 7.52 -4.46
N TRP A 243 9.14 6.91 -3.82
CA TRP A 243 9.10 6.53 -2.41
C TRP A 243 10.42 6.85 -1.71
N GLY A 244 10.37 6.87 -0.38
CA GLY A 244 11.56 6.91 0.48
C GLY A 244 11.96 5.48 0.87
N PRO A 245 11.48 4.95 2.00
CA PRO A 245 11.69 3.56 2.36
C PRO A 245 10.84 2.62 1.48
N SER A 246 11.41 1.45 1.19
CA SER A 246 10.70 0.31 0.61
C SER A 246 10.81 -0.87 1.57
N ALA A 247 9.75 -1.68 1.67
CA ALA A 247 9.80 -2.94 2.40
C ALA A 247 10.84 -3.91 1.80
N GLY A 248 11.13 -3.81 0.49
CA GLY A 248 11.95 -4.78 -0.24
C GLY A 248 11.18 -6.08 -0.54
N ASP A 249 9.89 -5.95 -0.79
CA ASP A 249 8.88 -7.02 -0.89
C ASP A 249 8.41 -7.30 -2.33
N SER A 250 9.06 -6.70 -3.33
CA SER A 250 8.66 -6.82 -4.75
C SER A 250 8.93 -8.21 -5.36
N GLY A 251 9.78 -9.02 -4.73
CA GLY A 251 10.11 -10.37 -5.20
C GLY A 251 9.11 -11.43 -4.74
N PHE A 252 8.92 -12.48 -5.54
CA PHE A 252 8.07 -13.64 -5.23
C PHE A 252 8.66 -14.61 -4.18
N GLY A 253 9.68 -14.17 -3.44
CA GLY A 253 10.27 -14.97 -2.35
C GLY A 253 9.38 -14.97 -1.11
N SER A 254 9.85 -15.66 -0.08
CA SER A 254 9.26 -15.61 1.27
C SER A 254 10.24 -14.94 2.24
N PRO A 255 10.51 -13.63 2.07
CA PRO A 255 11.34 -12.91 3.03
C PRO A 255 10.69 -12.91 4.41
N ASP A 256 11.50 -12.77 5.45
CA ASP A 256 11.01 -12.60 6.81
C ASP A 256 10.19 -11.30 6.92
N PRO A 257 8.89 -11.37 7.29
CA PRO A 257 8.03 -10.20 7.47
C PRO A 257 8.59 -9.17 8.45
N ALA A 258 9.31 -9.60 9.50
CA ALA A 258 9.93 -8.68 10.46
C ALA A 258 11.03 -7.85 9.80
N ARG A 259 11.82 -8.44 8.89
CA ARG A 259 12.83 -7.73 8.12
C ARG A 259 12.21 -6.75 7.12
N LEU A 260 11.13 -7.16 6.44
CA LEU A 260 10.37 -6.25 5.56
C LEU A 260 9.86 -5.04 6.34
N ALA A 261 9.32 -5.28 7.53
CA ALA A 261 8.83 -4.21 8.40
C ALA A 261 9.95 -3.28 8.88
N GLN A 262 11.10 -3.83 9.28
CA GLN A 262 12.28 -3.03 9.65
C GLN A 262 12.76 -2.14 8.49
N ASN A 263 12.76 -2.63 7.25
CA ASN A 263 13.12 -1.83 6.08
C ASN A 263 12.13 -0.69 5.85
N ALA A 264 10.83 -1.00 5.84
CA ALA A 264 9.77 -0.03 5.61
C ALA A 264 9.65 1.01 6.73
N ALA A 265 9.99 0.66 7.97
CA ALA A 265 9.95 1.55 9.13
C ALA A 265 11.11 2.56 9.19
N GLN A 266 12.04 2.57 8.23
CA GLN A 266 13.13 3.56 8.19
C GLN A 266 12.67 4.97 7.76
N GLY A 267 11.38 5.14 7.46
CA GLY A 267 10.82 6.43 7.06
C GLY A 267 10.92 7.49 8.15
N HIS A 268 11.14 8.71 7.67
CA HIS A 268 11.07 9.94 8.46
C HIS A 268 9.71 10.63 8.26
N ARG A 269 9.49 11.75 8.95
CA ARG A 269 8.34 12.64 8.76
C ARG A 269 8.10 12.93 7.28
N GLY A 270 6.88 12.65 6.82
CA GLY A 270 6.44 12.85 5.44
C GLY A 270 6.90 11.78 4.45
N ALA A 271 7.52 10.68 4.90
CA ALA A 271 7.98 9.63 4.00
C ALA A 271 6.81 8.94 3.30
N ILE A 272 7.01 8.63 2.02
CA ILE A 272 6.16 7.73 1.24
C ILE A 272 6.77 6.33 1.33
N VAL A 273 6.05 5.41 1.95
CA VAL A 273 6.49 4.03 2.17
C VAL A 273 5.96 3.15 1.04
N LEU A 274 6.86 2.42 0.37
CA LEU A 274 6.49 1.47 -0.69
C LEU A 274 6.36 0.05 -0.14
N MET A 275 5.21 -0.57 -0.41
CA MET A 275 4.93 -2.00 -0.30
C MET A 275 4.33 -2.53 -1.61
N HIS A 276 4.25 -3.86 -1.76
CA HIS A 276 3.59 -4.53 -2.88
C HIS A 276 2.62 -5.59 -2.36
N CYS A 277 1.43 -5.73 -2.95
CA CYS A 277 0.55 -6.85 -2.63
C CYS A 277 0.80 -8.06 -3.55
N ASN A 278 2.04 -8.54 -3.56
CA ASN A 278 2.53 -9.60 -4.47
C ASN A 278 2.86 -10.92 -3.76
N SER A 279 3.02 -10.93 -2.43
CA SER A 279 3.39 -12.13 -1.67
C SER A 279 2.78 -12.14 -0.27
N PRO A 280 2.48 -13.33 0.30
CA PRO A 280 1.94 -13.45 1.65
C PRO A 280 2.78 -12.75 2.73
N ALA A 281 4.11 -12.78 2.59
CA ALA A 281 5.04 -12.11 3.50
C ALA A 281 4.83 -10.59 3.55
N SER A 282 4.39 -9.99 2.44
CA SER A 282 4.08 -8.55 2.36
C SER A 282 2.84 -8.22 3.20
N ALA A 283 1.81 -9.08 3.14
CA ALA A 283 0.63 -8.94 4.00
C ALA A 283 0.97 -9.19 5.48
N ASP A 284 1.86 -10.13 5.78
CA ASP A 284 2.32 -10.39 7.15
C ASP A 284 3.16 -9.23 7.73
N ALA A 285 3.88 -8.50 6.87
CA ALA A 285 4.70 -7.36 7.27
C ALA A 285 3.87 -6.10 7.56
N LEU A 286 2.72 -5.93 6.89
CA LEU A 286 1.91 -4.71 7.00
C LEU A 286 1.50 -4.36 8.46
N PRO A 287 0.97 -5.30 9.28
CA PRO A 287 0.66 -5.00 10.68
C PRO A 287 1.88 -4.52 11.48
N LEU A 288 3.04 -5.14 11.25
CA LEU A 288 4.29 -4.77 11.93
C LEU A 288 4.77 -3.37 11.53
N ILE A 289 4.59 -2.99 10.26
CA ILE A 289 4.89 -1.64 9.76
C ILE A 289 3.98 -0.61 10.42
N VAL A 290 2.67 -0.90 10.49
CA VAL A 290 1.69 -0.03 11.13
C VAL A 290 2.03 0.19 12.60
N GLU A 291 2.32 -0.89 13.33
CA GLU A 291 2.73 -0.84 14.73
C GLU A 291 4.03 -0.03 14.92
N ALA A 292 5.05 -0.28 14.10
CA ALA A 292 6.34 0.39 14.21
C ALA A 292 6.24 1.92 14.05
N TYR A 293 5.40 2.40 13.13
CA TYR A 293 5.16 3.84 12.96
C TYR A 293 4.32 4.42 14.10
N ARG A 294 3.25 3.74 14.52
CA ARG A 294 2.41 4.18 15.66
C ARG A 294 3.22 4.27 16.96
N ALA A 295 4.09 3.29 17.22
CA ALA A 295 4.99 3.29 18.39
C ALA A 295 5.96 4.49 18.39
N ARG A 296 6.27 5.05 17.22
CA ARG A 296 7.08 6.27 17.04
C ARG A 296 6.26 7.55 16.97
N GLY A 297 4.95 7.48 17.25
CA GLY A 297 4.04 8.63 17.25
C GLY A 297 3.62 9.12 15.86
N TYR A 298 3.76 8.29 14.82
CA TYR A 298 3.33 8.66 13.46
C TYR A 298 1.86 8.37 13.22
N GLY A 299 1.18 9.31 12.56
CA GLY A 299 -0.07 9.08 11.84
C GLY A 299 0.16 8.59 10.42
N PHE A 300 -0.92 8.16 9.77
CA PHE A 300 -0.92 7.74 8.36
C PHE A 300 -1.76 8.71 7.54
N VAL A 301 -1.36 8.95 6.30
CA VAL A 301 -2.09 9.74 5.30
C VAL A 301 -2.06 9.06 3.94
N THR A 302 -2.91 9.50 3.00
CA THR A 302 -2.83 9.09 1.60
C THR A 302 -1.88 10.01 0.81
N ILE A 303 -1.58 9.66 -0.44
CA ILE A 303 -0.97 10.59 -1.42
C ILE A 303 -2.06 11.54 -1.98
N PRO A 304 -1.66 12.75 -2.42
CA PRO A 304 -2.45 13.66 -3.27
C PRO A 304 -3.05 13.11 -4.54
#